data_AF-A0A7C4BDW4-F1
#
_entry.id   AF-A0A7C4BDW4-F1
#
_cell.length_a   1.000
_cell.length_b   1.000
_cell.length_c   1.000
_cell.angle_alpha   90.00
_cell.angle_beta   90.00
_cell.angle_gamma   90.00
#
_symmetry.space_group_name_H-M   'P 1'
#
loop_
_entity.id
_entity.type
_entity.pdbx_description
1 polymer ?
#
loop_
_entity_poly.entity_id
_entity_poly.type
_entity_poly.pdbx_seq_one_letter_code
_entity_poly.pdbx_strand_id
1 'polypeptide(L)'
;MRKSILLALSALYILLIVGAIAIGPVLYSEAQGSALIFPTAFKGVREAGPDNRWVTVDLDYASFIANLWNLAGGAQGFMRMEFTGKSAEVYGEFSNLPNQVVIQGGPGIRYGRNIWGGNPPAHPLYKIPKKLTELPYAMFFANYTVYEEESTLPITVTLFLWTVEAIRDGGTKAGDVLIIVRLYRHPGAPLTGTILANVTAPLIIDGALVYAPFAVQAGNLDRSADTQTTITFELLTPIKSGRVGVPIQEFVALASTLLPQLAPDVWTSDMVLDNTMQMIDFSFEWYSNEAGEGKFKWSLYEVSFLVGANVIETTKTVTKATTITTIEPTTVTTVEPTTVTITSVPPPVTVTSIEPQPPVTVTTVAPTTITSVPPPVTVTSVSTLPVTETITETTKVREVDWSTTAVVGVVLLLVGLGIGMVLKPRVLK
;
A
#
# COMPACT_ATOMS: atom_id res chain seq x y z
N MET A 1 29.96 11.67 50.57
CA MET A 1 30.04 12.23 49.20
C MET A 1 30.47 11.19 48.15
N ARG A 2 31.60 10.47 48.30
CA ARG A 2 32.05 9.46 47.31
C ARG A 2 31.08 8.29 47.07
N LYS A 3 30.44 7.73 48.10
CA LYS A 3 29.46 6.63 47.95
C LYS A 3 28.20 7.06 47.17
N SER A 4 27.74 8.29 47.38
CA SER A 4 26.56 8.86 46.71
C SER A 4 26.81 9.06 45.21
N ILE A 5 28.02 9.47 44.84
CA ILE A 5 28.43 9.63 43.44
C ILE A 5 28.54 8.27 42.75
N LEU A 6 29.10 7.26 43.43
CA LEU A 6 29.20 5.91 42.86
C LEU A 6 27.82 5.29 42.60
N LEU A 7 26.89 5.41 43.54
CA LEU A 7 25.51 4.92 43.40
C LEU A 7 24.76 5.61 42.25
N ALA A 8 24.94 6.92 42.09
CA ALA A 8 24.33 7.67 40.98
C ALA A 8 24.89 7.22 39.62
N LEU A 9 26.20 7.00 39.51
CA LEU A 9 26.84 6.51 38.29
C LEU A 9 26.43 5.07 37.96
N SER A 10 26.32 4.19 38.95
CA SER A 10 25.84 2.82 38.75
C SER A 10 24.38 2.78 38.32
N ALA A 11 23.52 3.62 38.92
CA ALA A 11 22.11 3.72 38.50
C ALA A 11 21.98 4.26 37.07
N LEU A 12 22.78 5.27 36.70
CA LEU A 12 22.80 5.82 35.34
C LEU A 12 23.30 4.79 34.32
N TYR A 13 24.33 4.01 34.67
CA TYR A 13 24.87 2.96 33.80
C TYR A 13 23.85 1.83 33.57
N ILE A 14 23.12 1.42 34.63
CA ILE A 14 22.05 0.42 34.51
C ILE A 14 20.89 0.97 33.66
N LEU A 15 20.50 2.24 33.83
CA LEU A 15 19.48 2.89 33.01
C LEU A 15 19.88 2.97 31.53
N LEU A 16 21.16 3.24 31.23
CA LEU A 16 21.68 3.25 29.87
C LEU A 16 21.69 1.85 29.24
N ILE A 17 22.05 0.81 30.00
CA ILE A 17 22.03 -0.57 29.51
C ILE A 17 20.59 -1.05 29.30
N VAL A 18 19.69 -0.83 30.26
CA VAL A 18 18.28 -1.21 30.14
C VAL A 18 17.62 -0.43 29.00
N GLY A 19 17.95 0.85 28.82
CA GLY A 19 17.53 1.65 27.67
C GLY A 19 18.08 1.11 26.35
N ALA A 20 19.36 0.77 26.26
CA ALA A 20 19.96 0.21 25.05
C ALA A 20 19.38 -1.19 24.70
N ILE A 21 19.04 -2.02 25.69
CA ILE A 21 18.44 -3.34 25.49
C ILE A 21 16.95 -3.23 25.12
N ALA A 22 16.22 -2.27 25.70
CA ALA A 22 14.80 -2.06 25.39
C ALA A 22 14.59 -1.33 24.05
N ILE A 23 15.51 -0.44 23.67
CA ILE A 23 15.44 0.33 22.41
C ILE A 23 16.17 -0.41 21.28
N GLY A 24 17.12 -1.30 21.59
CA GLY A 24 17.87 -2.09 20.60
C GLY A 24 16.98 -2.79 19.56
N PRO A 25 15.94 -3.55 19.95
CA PRO A 25 15.02 -4.19 19.01
C PRO A 25 14.18 -3.20 18.19
N VAL A 26 13.89 -2.01 18.74
CA VAL A 26 13.18 -0.92 18.03
C VAL A 26 14.09 -0.20 17.05
N LEU A 27 15.41 -0.15 17.31
CA LEU A 27 16.44 0.34 16.38
C LEU A 27 16.88 -0.71 15.35
N TYR A 28 16.56 -1.98 15.56
CA TYR A 28 16.63 -3.07 14.57
C TYR A 28 15.33 -3.23 13.77
N SER A 29 14.35 -2.31 13.92
CA SER A 29 13.29 -2.14 12.94
C SER A 29 13.93 -1.75 11.60
N GLU A 30 13.41 -2.26 10.48
CA GLU A 30 13.89 -1.92 9.14
C GLU A 30 14.29 -0.44 9.04
N ALA A 31 15.47 -0.18 8.47
CA ALA A 31 16.06 1.16 8.46
C ALA A 31 15.07 2.17 7.85
N GLN A 32 14.66 3.15 8.66
CA GLN A 32 13.84 4.27 8.22
C GLN A 32 14.72 5.32 7.54
N GLY A 33 14.15 6.07 6.60
CA GLY A 33 14.83 7.23 6.04
C GLY A 33 14.40 7.59 4.63
N SER A 34 15.13 8.54 4.05
CA SER A 34 14.96 8.93 2.65
C SER A 34 15.92 8.13 1.77
N ALA A 35 15.37 7.44 0.77
CA ALA A 35 16.10 6.78 -0.30
C ALA A 35 16.06 7.65 -1.55
N LEU A 36 17.13 8.38 -1.82
CA LEU A 36 17.25 9.17 -3.06
C LEU A 36 17.60 8.24 -4.22
N ILE A 37 16.77 8.23 -5.26
CA ILE A 37 16.99 7.41 -6.47
C ILE A 37 17.54 8.27 -7.61
N PHE A 38 17.03 9.49 -7.73
CA PHE A 38 17.43 10.49 -8.71
C PHE A 38 17.31 11.88 -8.08
N PRO A 39 18.23 12.84 -8.34
CA PRO A 39 19.31 12.84 -9.34
C PRO A 39 20.51 11.99 -8.93
N THR A 40 21.36 11.65 -9.91
CA THR A 40 22.63 10.95 -9.69
C THR A 40 23.82 11.77 -10.19
N ALA A 41 25.05 11.32 -9.92
CA ALA A 41 26.25 11.99 -10.42
C ALA A 41 26.43 11.89 -11.95
N PHE A 42 25.63 11.05 -12.64
CA PHE A 42 25.73 10.85 -14.07
C PHE A 42 25.44 12.15 -14.85
N LYS A 43 26.29 12.43 -15.83
CA LYS A 43 26.12 13.54 -16.79
C LYS A 43 26.34 13.02 -18.19
N GLY A 44 25.46 13.38 -19.11
CA GLY A 44 25.61 13.00 -20.51
C GLY A 44 24.31 13.06 -21.28
N VAL A 45 24.43 12.84 -22.58
CA VAL A 45 23.29 12.76 -23.49
C VAL A 45 23.15 11.32 -23.98
N ARG A 46 21.91 10.87 -24.11
CA ARG A 46 21.53 9.63 -24.77
C ARG A 46 20.41 9.91 -25.75
N GLU A 47 20.45 9.26 -26.90
CA GLU A 47 19.43 9.39 -27.92
C GLU A 47 18.84 8.01 -28.21
N ALA A 48 17.51 7.96 -28.27
CA ALA A 48 16.73 6.79 -28.64
C ALA A 48 15.86 7.13 -29.85
N GLY A 49 15.48 6.11 -30.62
CA GLY A 49 14.67 6.27 -31.81
C GLY A 49 14.19 4.90 -32.31
N PRO A 50 13.70 4.83 -33.56
CA PRO A 50 13.17 3.60 -34.15
C PRO A 50 14.13 2.41 -34.10
N ASP A 51 15.43 2.65 -34.26
CA ASP A 51 16.48 1.62 -34.34
C ASP A 51 17.08 1.23 -32.97
N ASN A 52 16.81 2.01 -31.92
CA ASN A 52 17.38 1.81 -30.59
C ASN A 52 16.38 2.22 -29.48
N ARG A 53 15.20 1.60 -29.52
CA ARG A 53 14.03 1.92 -28.68
C ARG A 53 14.23 1.76 -27.17
N TRP A 54 15.26 1.01 -26.77
CA TRP A 54 15.48 0.54 -25.40
C TRP A 54 16.73 1.12 -24.74
N VAL A 55 17.22 2.27 -25.24
CA VAL A 55 18.38 2.94 -24.64
C VAL A 55 18.14 3.16 -23.16
N THR A 56 19.09 2.71 -22.36
CA THR A 56 19.02 2.69 -20.90
C THR A 56 20.24 3.41 -20.32
N VAL A 57 20.01 4.15 -19.24
CA VAL A 57 21.03 4.73 -18.38
C VAL A 57 20.88 4.11 -17.01
N ASP A 58 21.88 3.33 -16.59
CA ASP A 58 21.90 2.77 -15.26
C ASP A 58 22.22 3.86 -14.23
N LEU A 59 21.36 3.96 -13.22
CA LEU A 59 21.50 4.80 -12.05
C LEU A 59 21.98 3.94 -10.88
N ASP A 60 22.34 4.55 -9.76
CA ASP A 60 22.88 3.81 -8.61
C ASP A 60 21.91 2.75 -8.06
N TYR A 61 20.60 3.03 -8.11
CA TYR A 61 19.54 2.19 -7.54
C TYR A 61 18.33 1.98 -8.46
N ALA A 62 18.45 2.32 -9.74
CA ALA A 62 17.37 2.25 -10.71
C ALA A 62 17.94 2.27 -12.14
N SER A 63 17.08 2.14 -13.14
CA SER A 63 17.46 2.43 -14.53
C SER A 63 16.53 3.50 -15.09
N PHE A 64 17.08 4.47 -15.80
CA PHE A 64 16.30 5.37 -16.65
C PHE A 64 16.25 4.79 -18.05
N ILE A 65 15.07 4.55 -18.60
CA ILE A 65 14.90 3.87 -19.88
C ILE A 65 14.09 4.71 -20.86
N ALA A 66 14.48 4.70 -22.14
CA ALA A 66 13.76 5.35 -23.23
C ALA A 66 12.38 4.72 -23.50
N ASN A 67 12.32 3.39 -23.46
CA ASN A 67 11.09 2.59 -23.51
C ASN A 67 10.11 3.02 -24.62
N LEU A 68 10.58 3.05 -25.87
CA LEU A 68 9.76 3.34 -27.06
C LEU A 68 9.05 2.06 -27.56
N TRP A 69 8.41 1.35 -26.63
CA TRP A 69 7.95 -0.03 -26.80
C TRP A 69 6.87 -0.19 -27.88
N ASN A 70 6.03 0.82 -28.07
CA ASN A 70 4.93 0.81 -29.05
C ASN A 70 5.19 1.72 -30.26
N LEU A 71 6.44 2.14 -30.47
CA LEU A 71 6.77 3.04 -31.57
C LEU A 71 6.46 2.37 -32.91
N ALA A 72 5.64 3.01 -33.74
CA ALA A 72 5.17 2.41 -35.00
C ALA A 72 6.32 1.98 -35.94
N GLY A 73 6.11 0.87 -36.66
CA GLY A 73 7.02 0.42 -37.72
C GLY A 73 6.98 1.39 -38.90
N GLY A 74 7.96 2.29 -39.00
CA GLY A 74 8.01 3.36 -40.01
C GLY A 74 8.11 4.77 -39.43
N ALA A 75 7.93 4.91 -38.11
CA ALA A 75 8.19 6.17 -37.42
C ALA A 75 9.62 6.66 -37.68
N GLN A 76 9.80 7.97 -37.79
CA GLN A 76 11.09 8.64 -37.94
C GLN A 76 11.26 9.66 -36.81
N GLY A 77 12.50 10.01 -36.50
CA GLY A 77 12.83 10.99 -35.47
C GLY A 77 13.59 10.39 -34.29
N PHE A 78 13.61 11.11 -33.18
CA PHE A 78 14.44 10.79 -32.03
C PHE A 78 13.83 11.27 -30.71
N MET A 79 14.33 10.70 -29.62
CA MET A 79 14.18 11.20 -28.27
C MET A 79 15.57 11.40 -27.68
N ARG A 80 15.86 12.62 -27.25
CA ARG A 80 17.08 13.05 -26.59
C ARG A 80 16.84 13.15 -25.09
N MET A 81 17.64 12.43 -24.31
CA MET A 81 17.66 12.42 -22.85
C MET A 81 18.98 13.03 -22.39
N GLU A 82 18.94 14.23 -21.81
CA GLU A 82 20.11 14.95 -21.31
C GLU A 82 20.13 14.97 -19.77
N PHE A 83 21.17 14.37 -19.20
CA PHE A 83 21.38 14.28 -17.76
C PHE A 83 22.40 15.33 -17.33
N THR A 84 22.00 16.24 -16.45
CA THR A 84 22.83 17.36 -15.97
C THR A 84 23.51 17.08 -14.63
N GLY A 85 23.21 15.92 -14.03
CA GLY A 85 23.53 15.57 -12.64
C GLY A 85 22.57 16.20 -11.61
N LYS A 86 21.61 17.02 -12.06
CA LYS A 86 20.54 17.60 -11.23
C LYS A 86 19.15 17.30 -11.79
N SER A 87 19.07 17.08 -13.10
CA SER A 87 17.84 16.79 -13.81
C SER A 87 18.10 15.86 -14.99
N ALA A 88 17.04 15.22 -15.46
CA ALA A 88 16.95 14.60 -16.76
C ALA A 88 16.00 15.46 -17.60
N GLU A 89 16.55 16.10 -18.63
CA GLU A 89 15.80 16.89 -19.61
C GLU A 89 15.50 15.98 -20.80
N VAL A 90 14.22 15.77 -21.11
CA VAL A 90 13.81 14.89 -22.20
C VAL A 90 13.04 15.68 -23.24
N TYR A 91 13.49 15.53 -24.49
CA TYR A 91 12.86 16.07 -25.68
C TYR A 91 12.71 14.96 -26.70
N GLY A 92 11.54 14.84 -27.32
CA GLY A 92 11.32 13.95 -28.44
C GLY A 92 10.66 14.67 -29.60
N GLU A 93 11.01 14.27 -30.82
CA GLU A 93 10.43 14.75 -32.06
C GLU A 93 10.32 13.57 -33.02
N PHE A 94 9.10 13.28 -33.46
CA PHE A 94 8.79 12.13 -34.29
C PHE A 94 7.82 12.49 -35.41
N SER A 95 7.95 11.79 -36.53
CA SER A 95 7.03 11.85 -37.67
C SER A 95 6.70 10.43 -38.17
N ASN A 96 5.77 10.31 -39.11
CA ASN A 96 5.22 9.04 -39.60
C ASN A 96 4.66 8.15 -38.46
N LEU A 97 4.08 8.79 -37.44
CA LEU A 97 3.35 8.14 -36.37
C LEU A 97 1.96 7.74 -36.86
N PRO A 98 1.26 6.81 -36.17
CA PRO A 98 -0.13 6.52 -36.46
C PRO A 98 -1.00 7.76 -36.27
N ASN A 99 -1.92 8.02 -37.20
CA ASN A 99 -2.90 9.12 -37.11
C ASN A 99 -4.03 8.84 -36.09
N GLN A 100 -3.88 7.78 -35.28
CA GLN A 100 -4.75 7.47 -34.15
C GLN A 100 -4.00 7.83 -32.87
N VAL A 101 -4.70 8.34 -31.86
CA VAL A 101 -4.08 8.66 -30.57
C VAL A 101 -3.80 7.37 -29.79
N VAL A 102 -2.57 6.88 -29.88
CA VAL A 102 -2.12 5.66 -29.18
C VAL A 102 -0.76 5.89 -28.56
N ILE A 103 -0.52 5.27 -27.40
CA ILE A 103 0.76 5.35 -26.67
C ILE A 103 1.87 4.88 -27.61
N GLN A 104 2.99 5.60 -27.67
CA GLN A 104 4.16 5.22 -28.47
C GLN A 104 5.34 4.77 -27.59
N GLY A 105 5.38 5.22 -26.35
CA GLY A 105 6.40 4.83 -25.39
C GLY A 105 6.14 5.41 -24.01
N GLY A 106 6.89 4.94 -23.03
CA GLY A 106 6.83 5.38 -21.64
C GLY A 106 8.23 5.54 -21.06
N PRO A 107 9.01 6.54 -21.51
CA PRO A 107 10.31 6.83 -20.93
C PRO A 107 10.19 7.19 -19.45
N GLY A 108 11.16 6.78 -18.64
CA GLY A 108 11.07 6.99 -17.20
C GLY A 108 12.06 6.20 -16.37
N ILE A 109 11.78 6.13 -15.06
CA ILE A 109 12.60 5.40 -14.08
C ILE A 109 11.95 4.06 -13.76
N ARG A 110 12.75 2.99 -13.79
CA ARG A 110 12.39 1.66 -13.29
C ARG A 110 13.19 1.33 -12.05
N TYR A 111 12.48 1.04 -10.97
CA TYR A 111 13.00 0.64 -9.67
C TYR A 111 12.57 -0.80 -9.35
N GLY A 112 13.49 -1.61 -8.84
CA GLY A 112 13.23 -3.03 -8.58
C GLY A 112 13.55 -3.95 -9.75
N ARG A 113 12.98 -5.17 -9.74
CA ARG A 113 13.23 -6.18 -10.77
C ARG A 113 12.29 -5.97 -11.96
N ASN A 114 12.83 -5.55 -13.10
CA ASN A 114 12.02 -5.28 -14.27
C ASN A 114 11.35 -6.56 -14.77
N ILE A 115 10.02 -6.54 -14.85
CA ILE A 115 9.19 -7.68 -15.26
C ILE A 115 9.45 -8.12 -16.71
N TRP A 116 9.99 -7.23 -17.54
CA TRP A 116 10.42 -7.52 -18.91
C TRP A 116 11.90 -7.92 -19.02
N GLY A 117 12.60 -8.03 -17.88
CA GLY A 117 14.03 -8.34 -17.80
C GLY A 117 14.88 -7.13 -17.40
N GLY A 118 15.97 -7.41 -16.66
CA GLY A 118 16.86 -6.38 -16.09
C GLY A 118 16.63 -6.21 -14.59
N ASN A 119 17.73 -6.03 -13.85
CA ASN A 119 17.72 -5.99 -12.39
C ASN A 119 18.65 -4.88 -11.91
N PRO A 120 18.22 -3.59 -11.99
CA PRO A 120 18.99 -2.54 -11.34
C PRO A 120 19.16 -2.86 -9.85
N PRO A 121 20.28 -2.45 -9.23
CA PRO A 121 20.45 -2.59 -7.79
C PRO A 121 19.29 -1.92 -7.04
N ALA A 122 18.79 -2.53 -5.97
CA ALA A 122 17.77 -1.90 -5.12
C ALA A 122 18.41 -1.07 -4.01
N HIS A 123 17.79 0.04 -3.63
CA HIS A 123 18.24 0.84 -2.50
C HIS A 123 18.12 0.04 -1.19
N PRO A 124 19.11 0.05 -0.28
CA PRO A 124 19.07 -0.73 0.95
C PRO A 124 17.86 -0.49 1.85
N LEU A 125 17.29 0.72 1.83
CA LEU A 125 16.12 1.10 2.62
C LEU A 125 14.79 0.57 2.07
N TYR A 126 14.66 0.28 0.77
CA TYR A 126 13.38 -0.10 0.17
C TYR A 126 13.54 -1.24 -0.84
N LYS A 127 13.75 -2.47 -0.37
CA LYS A 127 14.07 -3.59 -1.25
C LYS A 127 12.80 -4.25 -1.81
N ILE A 128 12.70 -4.25 -3.14
CA ILE A 128 11.72 -5.05 -3.89
C ILE A 128 12.50 -5.95 -4.89
N PRO A 129 12.02 -7.17 -5.21
CA PRO A 129 10.68 -7.68 -4.95
C PRO A 129 10.38 -8.05 -3.49
N LYS A 130 9.15 -7.78 -3.03
CA LYS A 130 8.64 -8.16 -1.70
C LYS A 130 7.11 -8.30 -1.72
N LYS A 131 6.53 -9.19 -0.91
CA LYS A 131 5.07 -9.31 -0.77
C LYS A 131 4.46 -7.98 -0.33
N LEU A 132 3.28 -7.64 -0.83
CA LEU A 132 2.62 -6.37 -0.49
C LEU A 132 2.37 -6.24 1.01
N THR A 133 2.00 -7.34 1.68
CA THR A 133 1.80 -7.42 3.13
C THR A 133 3.07 -7.29 3.96
N GLU A 134 4.25 -7.41 3.34
CA GLU A 134 5.55 -7.33 3.99
C GLU A 134 6.29 -6.02 3.68
N LEU A 135 5.75 -5.16 2.80
CA LEU A 135 6.39 -3.91 2.42
C LEU A 135 6.38 -2.89 3.56
N PRO A 136 7.52 -2.23 3.84
CA PRO A 136 7.53 -1.05 4.70
C PRO A 136 6.70 0.06 4.11
N TYR A 137 6.01 0.81 4.97
CA TYR A 137 5.28 1.99 4.56
C TYR A 137 6.23 2.92 3.80
N ALA A 138 5.87 3.27 2.57
CA ALA A 138 6.71 4.04 1.68
C ALA A 138 5.90 5.09 0.94
N MET A 139 6.41 6.31 0.96
CA MET A 139 5.93 7.39 0.12
C MET A 139 6.89 7.57 -1.04
N PHE A 140 6.40 7.38 -2.26
CA PHE A 140 7.13 7.68 -3.48
C PHE A 140 7.04 9.18 -3.75
N PHE A 141 8.17 9.84 -3.96
CA PHE A 141 8.23 11.23 -4.37
C PHE A 141 8.78 11.36 -5.77
N ALA A 142 8.17 12.24 -6.57
CA ALA A 142 8.72 12.72 -7.83
C ALA A 142 8.61 14.24 -7.91
N ASN A 143 9.65 14.89 -8.43
CA ASN A 143 9.63 16.31 -8.78
C ASN A 143 9.87 16.44 -10.28
N TYR A 144 8.90 16.99 -11.00
CA TYR A 144 8.92 17.05 -12.46
C TYR A 144 8.22 18.28 -13.01
N THR A 145 8.39 18.52 -14.32
CA THR A 145 7.66 19.52 -15.11
C THR A 145 7.36 18.95 -16.50
N VAL A 146 6.12 19.07 -16.95
CA VAL A 146 5.71 18.80 -18.35
C VAL A 146 5.55 20.12 -19.10
N TYR A 147 6.28 20.29 -20.21
CA TYR A 147 6.20 21.51 -21.04
C TYR A 147 5.15 21.35 -22.11
N GLU A 148 3.89 21.36 -21.69
CA GLU A 148 2.73 21.20 -22.59
C GLU A 148 2.72 22.20 -23.75
N GLU A 149 3.07 23.47 -23.51
CA GLU A 149 3.11 24.50 -24.56
C GLU A 149 4.20 24.25 -25.61
N GLU A 150 5.21 23.45 -25.25
CA GLU A 150 6.27 23.01 -26.16
C GLU A 150 5.99 21.63 -26.75
N SER A 151 4.88 20.98 -26.35
CA SER A 151 4.52 19.62 -26.72
C SER A 151 3.29 19.60 -27.62
N THR A 152 3.40 18.99 -28.79
CA THR A 152 2.26 18.73 -29.69
C THR A 152 1.77 17.28 -29.62
N LEU A 153 2.57 16.40 -29.01
CA LEU A 153 2.22 15.03 -28.70
C LEU A 153 1.71 14.96 -27.25
N PRO A 154 0.54 14.36 -26.98
CA PRO A 154 0.01 14.24 -25.62
C PRO A 154 0.94 13.46 -24.69
N ILE A 155 1.03 13.87 -23.43
CA ILE A 155 1.84 13.22 -22.39
C ILE A 155 0.97 12.89 -21.17
N THR A 156 1.21 11.73 -20.54
CA THR A 156 0.75 11.40 -19.20
C THR A 156 1.94 11.30 -18.25
N VAL A 157 1.71 11.51 -16.96
CA VAL A 157 2.70 11.21 -15.91
C VAL A 157 2.10 10.18 -14.99
N THR A 158 2.71 9.00 -14.94
CA THR A 158 2.10 7.81 -14.38
C THR A 158 3.10 7.07 -13.49
N LEU A 159 2.66 6.73 -12.28
CA LEU A 159 3.32 5.77 -11.41
C LEU A 159 2.65 4.41 -11.57
N PHE A 160 3.43 3.41 -11.99
CA PHE A 160 3.02 2.04 -12.15
C PHE A 160 3.60 1.18 -11.03
N LEU A 161 2.74 0.45 -10.35
CA LEU A 161 3.12 -0.54 -9.36
C LEU A 161 2.81 -1.93 -9.93
N TRP A 162 3.85 -2.63 -10.36
CA TRP A 162 3.74 -3.96 -10.96
C TRP A 162 3.78 -5.01 -9.86
N THR A 163 2.63 -5.63 -9.60
CA THR A 163 2.48 -6.68 -8.59
C THR A 163 2.21 -8.02 -9.28
N VAL A 164 2.89 -9.06 -8.83
CA VAL A 164 2.82 -10.39 -9.46
C VAL A 164 2.56 -11.49 -8.45
N GLU A 165 1.85 -12.54 -8.87
CA GLU A 165 1.65 -13.73 -8.01
C GLU A 165 2.98 -14.46 -7.75
N ALA A 166 3.87 -14.46 -8.74
CA ALA A 166 5.19 -15.07 -8.64
C ALA A 166 6.22 -14.26 -9.43
N ILE A 167 7.36 -13.99 -8.79
CA ILE A 167 8.46 -13.21 -9.38
C ILE A 167 8.91 -13.87 -10.69
N ARG A 168 8.96 -13.08 -11.76
CA ARG A 168 9.28 -13.57 -13.11
C ARG A 168 9.91 -12.49 -13.99
N ASP A 169 10.55 -12.97 -15.06
CA ASP A 169 10.92 -12.16 -16.20
C ASP A 169 10.07 -12.58 -17.41
N GLY A 170 9.91 -11.71 -18.40
CA GLY A 170 9.17 -11.98 -19.63
C GLY A 170 7.73 -11.49 -19.66
N GLY A 171 7.31 -10.70 -18.66
CA GLY A 171 6.02 -10.02 -18.66
C GLY A 171 5.04 -10.43 -17.59
N THR A 172 3.81 -10.00 -17.79
CA THR A 172 2.67 -10.25 -16.90
C THR A 172 1.87 -11.47 -17.33
N LYS A 173 1.03 -11.96 -16.43
CA LYS A 173 0.07 -13.05 -16.67
C LYS A 173 -1.25 -12.77 -15.98
N ALA A 174 -2.27 -13.57 -16.31
CA ALA A 174 -3.50 -13.60 -15.53
C ALA A 174 -3.18 -13.84 -14.05
N GLY A 175 -3.82 -13.08 -13.16
CA GLY A 175 -3.55 -13.09 -11.71
C GLY A 175 -2.69 -11.91 -11.24
N ASP A 176 -1.84 -11.35 -12.11
CA ASP A 176 -1.08 -10.15 -11.79
C ASP A 176 -1.98 -8.92 -11.71
N VAL A 177 -1.56 -7.93 -10.92
CA VAL A 177 -2.24 -6.64 -10.82
C VAL A 177 -1.25 -5.52 -11.10
N LEU A 178 -1.61 -4.65 -12.04
CA LEU A 178 -0.94 -3.38 -12.27
C LEU A 178 -1.78 -2.26 -11.66
N ILE A 179 -1.26 -1.66 -10.60
CA ILE A 179 -1.87 -0.49 -9.96
C ILE A 179 -1.25 0.75 -10.58
N ILE A 180 -2.09 1.61 -11.14
CA ILE A 180 -1.67 2.77 -11.93
C ILE A 180 -2.15 4.03 -11.19
N VAL A 181 -1.24 4.91 -10.83
CA VAL A 181 -1.55 6.23 -10.27
C VAL A 181 -1.15 7.28 -11.29
N ARG A 182 -2.14 7.86 -11.98
CA ARG A 182 -1.92 8.86 -13.03
C ARG A 182 -2.06 10.26 -12.44
N LEU A 183 -0.93 10.94 -12.29
CA LEU A 183 -0.82 12.28 -11.69
C LEU A 183 -1.12 13.39 -12.69
N TYR A 184 -0.85 13.14 -13.97
CA TYR A 184 -1.13 14.07 -15.05
C TYR A 184 -1.62 13.34 -16.29
N ARG A 185 -2.63 13.91 -16.95
CA ARG A 185 -3.08 13.50 -18.28
C ARG A 185 -3.28 14.76 -19.12
N HIS A 186 -2.54 14.85 -20.22
CA HIS A 186 -2.81 15.85 -21.23
C HIS A 186 -4.25 15.69 -21.77
N PRO A 187 -5.01 16.78 -22.01
CA PRO A 187 -6.39 16.67 -22.50
C PRO A 187 -6.55 15.87 -23.79
N GLY A 188 -5.53 15.90 -24.67
CA GLY A 188 -5.48 15.12 -25.91
C GLY A 188 -5.14 13.63 -25.75
N ALA A 189 -4.79 13.15 -24.55
CA ALA A 189 -4.57 11.72 -24.30
C ALA A 189 -5.91 11.06 -23.88
N PRO A 190 -6.28 9.90 -24.44
CA PRO A 190 -7.54 9.24 -24.13
C PRO A 190 -7.55 8.70 -22.69
N LEU A 191 -8.75 8.52 -22.14
CA LEU A 191 -8.93 7.69 -20.95
C LEU A 191 -8.60 6.24 -21.28
N THR A 192 -8.07 5.52 -20.29
CA THR A 192 -7.74 4.09 -20.42
C THR A 192 -8.96 3.17 -20.33
N GLY A 193 -10.12 3.70 -19.93
CA GLY A 193 -11.38 2.96 -19.86
C GLY A 193 -12.52 3.80 -19.31
N THR A 194 -13.65 3.14 -19.09
CA THR A 194 -14.82 3.74 -18.44
C THR A 194 -14.54 4.02 -16.97
N ILE A 195 -15.02 5.16 -16.46
CA ILE A 195 -14.96 5.48 -15.03
C ILE A 195 -15.95 4.58 -14.28
N LEU A 196 -15.46 3.82 -13.32
CA LEU A 196 -16.22 2.85 -12.53
C LEU A 196 -16.55 3.37 -11.13
N ALA A 197 -15.69 4.21 -10.57
CA ALA A 197 -15.88 4.81 -9.26
C ALA A 197 -15.11 6.14 -9.15
N ASN A 198 -15.40 6.90 -8.11
CA ASN A 198 -14.55 8.00 -7.66
C ASN A 198 -14.12 7.73 -6.22
N VAL A 199 -12.84 7.97 -5.92
CA VAL A 199 -12.29 7.85 -4.57
C VAL A 199 -11.53 9.10 -4.20
N THR A 200 -11.29 9.29 -2.90
CA THR A 200 -10.40 10.33 -2.40
C THR A 200 -9.20 9.66 -1.77
N ALA A 201 -7.99 10.10 -2.13
CA ALA A 201 -6.74 9.55 -1.60
C ALA A 201 -5.77 10.67 -1.22
N PRO A 202 -4.91 10.47 -0.20
CA PRO A 202 -3.93 11.45 0.21
C PRO A 202 -2.75 11.52 -0.79
N LEU A 203 -2.30 12.74 -1.06
CA LEU A 203 -1.06 13.08 -1.74
C LEU A 203 -0.30 14.13 -0.92
N ILE A 204 1.01 14.24 -1.13
CA ILE A 204 1.76 15.42 -0.73
C ILE A 204 2.08 16.23 -1.98
N ILE A 205 1.64 17.49 -2.06
CA ILE A 205 1.93 18.37 -3.20
C ILE A 205 2.69 19.57 -2.66
N ASP A 206 3.94 19.74 -3.11
CA ASP A 206 4.85 20.81 -2.69
C ASP A 206 4.97 20.94 -1.15
N GLY A 207 4.93 19.80 -0.47
CA GLY A 207 5.04 19.69 1.00
C GLY A 207 3.72 19.76 1.76
N ALA A 208 2.59 20.03 1.10
CA ALA A 208 1.26 20.04 1.72
C ALA A 208 0.54 18.70 1.54
N LEU A 209 -0.03 18.14 2.61
CA LEU A 209 -0.94 17.01 2.54
C LEU A 209 -2.27 17.45 1.91
N VAL A 210 -2.68 16.81 0.84
CA VAL A 210 -3.91 17.08 0.09
C VAL A 210 -4.67 15.78 -0.09
N TYR A 211 -5.96 15.78 0.25
CA TYR A 211 -6.88 14.69 -0.08
C TYR A 211 -7.52 14.99 -1.43
N ALA A 212 -7.05 14.32 -2.47
CA ALA A 212 -7.44 14.62 -3.85
C ALA A 212 -8.41 13.58 -4.41
N PRO A 213 -9.37 13.99 -5.26
CA PRO A 213 -10.29 13.06 -5.90
C PRO A 213 -9.66 12.38 -7.12
N PHE A 214 -9.89 11.08 -7.24
CA PHE A 214 -9.44 10.24 -8.35
C PHE A 214 -10.63 9.53 -9.00
N ALA A 215 -10.68 9.53 -10.32
CA ALA A 215 -11.52 8.62 -11.09
C ALA A 215 -10.85 7.25 -11.18
N VAL A 216 -11.61 6.19 -10.95
CA VAL A 216 -11.15 4.81 -11.00
C VAL A 216 -11.59 4.17 -12.31
N GLN A 217 -10.65 3.56 -13.01
CA GLN A 217 -10.88 2.73 -14.20
C GLN A 217 -10.24 1.37 -13.97
N ALA A 218 -10.78 0.30 -14.55
CA ALA A 218 -10.15 -1.01 -14.49
C ALA A 218 -10.27 -1.74 -15.83
N GLY A 219 -9.27 -2.55 -16.14
CA GLY A 219 -9.19 -3.35 -17.37
C GLY A 219 -8.87 -4.80 -17.06
N ASN A 220 -9.32 -5.71 -17.94
CA ASN A 220 -9.16 -7.17 -17.77
C ASN A 220 -9.65 -7.65 -16.38
N LEU A 221 -10.77 -7.11 -15.89
CA LEU A 221 -11.32 -7.43 -14.56
C LEU A 221 -11.72 -8.90 -14.43
N ASP A 222 -12.18 -9.50 -15.53
CA ASP A 222 -12.60 -10.90 -15.62
C ASP A 222 -11.45 -11.89 -15.82
N ARG A 223 -10.21 -11.40 -15.91
CA ARG A 223 -8.99 -12.18 -16.20
C ARG A 223 -9.09 -13.00 -17.50
N SER A 224 -9.88 -12.54 -18.47
CA SER A 224 -10.09 -13.25 -19.74
C SER A 224 -8.86 -13.23 -20.65
N ALA A 225 -8.01 -12.20 -20.54
CA ALA A 225 -6.73 -12.15 -21.23
C ALA A 225 -5.61 -12.70 -20.34
N ASP A 226 -4.66 -13.43 -20.94
CA ASP A 226 -3.44 -13.93 -20.26
C ASP A 226 -2.43 -12.80 -20.04
N THR A 227 -2.85 -11.86 -19.21
CA THR A 227 -2.13 -10.62 -18.87
C THR A 227 -2.69 -10.09 -17.54
N GLN A 228 -2.09 -9.02 -17.02
CA GLN A 228 -2.50 -8.46 -15.73
C GLN A 228 -3.92 -7.88 -15.79
N THR A 229 -4.56 -7.79 -14.62
CA THR A 229 -5.66 -6.84 -14.41
C THR A 229 -5.08 -5.48 -14.09
N THR A 230 -5.66 -4.43 -14.66
CA THR A 230 -5.25 -3.06 -14.38
C THR A 230 -6.28 -2.38 -13.50
N ILE A 231 -5.80 -1.55 -12.56
CA ILE A 231 -6.64 -0.58 -11.85
C ILE A 231 -5.94 0.77 -11.88
N THR A 232 -6.60 1.75 -12.48
CA THR A 232 -6.09 3.11 -12.69
C THR A 232 -6.82 4.09 -11.81
N PHE A 233 -6.05 4.79 -10.99
CA PHE A 233 -6.46 5.95 -10.22
C PHE A 233 -6.00 7.20 -10.97
N GLU A 234 -6.92 7.84 -11.68
CA GLU A 234 -6.66 9.05 -12.46
C GLU A 234 -7.03 10.30 -11.66
N LEU A 235 -6.04 11.14 -11.38
CA LEU A 235 -6.23 12.37 -10.64
C LEU A 235 -7.11 13.35 -11.43
N LEU A 236 -8.22 13.79 -10.84
CA LEU A 236 -9.17 14.68 -11.52
C LEU A 236 -8.66 16.11 -11.70
N THR A 237 -7.66 16.52 -10.91
CA THR A 237 -6.97 17.81 -11.05
C THR A 237 -5.50 17.55 -11.38
N PRO A 238 -5.15 17.44 -12.68
CA PRO A 238 -3.82 17.04 -13.12
C PRO A 238 -2.69 17.94 -12.60
N ILE A 239 -1.57 17.34 -12.21
CA ILE A 239 -0.38 18.05 -11.73
C ILE A 239 0.68 18.06 -12.83
N LYS A 240 0.77 19.17 -13.57
CA LYS A 240 1.73 19.35 -14.67
C LYS A 240 3.16 19.59 -14.20
N SER A 241 3.33 20.19 -13.02
CA SER A 241 4.63 20.52 -12.44
C SER A 241 4.56 20.59 -10.92
N GLY A 242 5.65 20.22 -10.26
CA GLY A 242 5.79 20.29 -8.80
C GLY A 242 6.36 19.00 -8.20
N ARG A 243 6.51 18.99 -6.88
CA ARG A 243 6.95 17.81 -6.13
C ARG A 243 5.74 17.10 -5.54
N VAL A 244 5.50 15.88 -6.00
CA VAL A 244 4.35 15.05 -5.60
C VAL A 244 4.82 13.83 -4.82
N GLY A 245 4.20 13.57 -3.67
CA GLY A 245 4.34 12.38 -2.84
C GLY A 245 3.11 11.49 -2.94
N VAL A 246 3.31 10.22 -3.26
CA VAL A 246 2.28 9.19 -3.41
C VAL A 246 2.52 8.10 -2.35
N PRO A 247 1.63 7.93 -1.37
CA PRO A 247 1.75 6.86 -0.38
C PRO A 247 1.37 5.51 -1.00
N ILE A 248 2.36 4.64 -1.23
CA ILE A 248 2.19 3.40 -2.00
C ILE A 248 1.12 2.49 -1.38
N GLN A 249 1.17 2.32 -0.05
CA GLN A 249 0.26 1.43 0.69
C GLN A 249 -1.20 1.84 0.59
N GLU A 250 -1.50 3.15 0.49
CA GLU A 250 -2.87 3.63 0.35
C GLU A 250 -3.48 3.17 -0.99
N PHE A 251 -2.72 3.26 -2.08
CA PHE A 251 -3.19 2.81 -3.40
C PHE A 251 -3.26 1.28 -3.50
N VAL A 252 -2.38 0.56 -2.79
CA VAL A 252 -2.48 -0.90 -2.64
C VAL A 252 -3.76 -1.28 -1.87
N ALA A 253 -4.06 -0.62 -0.76
CA ALA A 253 -5.27 -0.86 0.03
C ALA A 253 -6.55 -0.50 -0.74
N LEU A 254 -6.53 0.59 -1.50
CA LEU A 254 -7.64 0.95 -2.40
C LEU A 254 -7.84 -0.13 -3.47
N ALA A 255 -6.76 -0.63 -4.08
CA ALA A 255 -6.85 -1.70 -5.07
C ALA A 255 -7.40 -3.01 -4.47
N SER A 256 -6.93 -3.43 -3.29
CA SER A 256 -7.41 -4.64 -2.62
C SER A 256 -8.87 -4.53 -2.17
N THR A 257 -9.39 -3.32 -2.00
CA THR A 257 -10.80 -3.06 -1.67
C THR A 257 -11.67 -2.98 -2.91
N LEU A 258 -11.24 -2.25 -3.94
CA LEU A 258 -12.07 -1.94 -5.11
C LEU A 258 -12.19 -3.11 -6.09
N LEU A 259 -11.11 -3.87 -6.33
CA LEU A 259 -11.17 -5.00 -7.26
C LEU A 259 -12.23 -6.04 -6.86
N PRO A 260 -12.32 -6.49 -5.58
CA PRO A 260 -13.40 -7.36 -5.12
C PRO A 260 -14.79 -6.72 -5.19
N GLN A 261 -14.92 -5.40 -5.04
CA GLN A 261 -16.21 -4.73 -5.20
C GLN A 261 -16.68 -4.69 -6.66
N LEU A 262 -15.74 -4.51 -7.59
CA LEU A 262 -16.01 -4.43 -9.02
C LEU A 262 -16.25 -5.81 -9.65
N ALA A 263 -15.60 -6.86 -9.14
CA ALA A 263 -15.71 -8.22 -9.64
C ALA A 263 -15.57 -9.26 -8.50
N PRO A 264 -16.59 -9.39 -7.63
CA PRO A 264 -16.52 -10.21 -6.41
C PRO A 264 -16.35 -11.71 -6.66
N ASP A 265 -16.77 -12.21 -7.82
CA ASP A 265 -16.61 -13.62 -8.20
C ASP A 265 -15.20 -13.97 -8.70
N VAL A 266 -14.38 -12.94 -8.97
CA VAL A 266 -13.04 -13.09 -9.56
C VAL A 266 -11.94 -12.65 -8.59
N TRP A 267 -12.21 -11.62 -7.78
CA TRP A 267 -11.24 -11.00 -6.90
C TRP A 267 -11.65 -11.06 -5.44
N THR A 268 -10.68 -11.41 -4.59
CA THR A 268 -10.75 -11.20 -3.13
C THR A 268 -9.63 -10.26 -2.72
N SER A 269 -9.77 -9.63 -1.56
CA SER A 269 -8.70 -8.75 -1.03
C SER A 269 -7.39 -9.51 -0.84
N ASP A 270 -7.46 -10.74 -0.34
CA ASP A 270 -6.27 -11.58 -0.10
C ASP A 270 -5.53 -11.90 -1.40
N MET A 271 -6.25 -12.17 -2.49
CA MET A 271 -5.62 -12.39 -3.81
C MET A 271 -4.82 -11.18 -4.28
N VAL A 272 -5.30 -9.95 -4.02
CA VAL A 272 -4.55 -8.73 -4.36
C VAL A 272 -3.35 -8.58 -3.44
N LEU A 273 -3.53 -8.76 -2.12
CA LEU A 273 -2.49 -8.53 -1.10
C LEU A 273 -1.40 -9.62 -1.07
N ASP A 274 -1.69 -10.82 -1.54
CA ASP A 274 -0.72 -11.92 -1.64
C ASP A 274 0.29 -11.72 -2.79
N ASN A 275 0.03 -10.79 -3.70
CA ASN A 275 0.97 -10.45 -4.76
C ASN A 275 2.27 -9.86 -4.19
N THR A 276 3.32 -9.97 -5.01
CA THR A 276 4.65 -9.42 -4.77
C THR A 276 4.82 -8.16 -5.59
N MET A 277 5.11 -7.03 -4.95
CA MET A 277 5.57 -5.82 -5.66
C MET A 277 6.92 -6.13 -6.28
N GLN A 278 7.00 -6.22 -7.61
CA GLN A 278 8.23 -6.60 -8.30
C GLN A 278 8.98 -5.38 -8.85
N MET A 279 8.23 -4.45 -9.45
CA MET A 279 8.78 -3.25 -10.10
C MET A 279 7.89 -2.05 -9.81
N ILE A 280 8.53 -0.90 -9.62
CA ILE A 280 7.90 0.41 -9.68
C ILE A 280 8.43 1.10 -10.93
N ASP A 281 7.54 1.53 -11.82
CA ASP A 281 7.88 2.29 -13.03
C ASP A 281 7.24 3.67 -12.95
N PHE A 282 8.05 4.73 -12.97
CA PHE A 282 7.55 6.10 -13.04
C PHE A 282 7.84 6.65 -14.43
N SER A 283 6.79 6.74 -15.24
CA SER A 283 6.91 6.97 -16.68
C SER A 283 6.15 8.21 -17.14
N PHE A 284 6.69 8.82 -18.20
CA PHE A 284 6.08 9.89 -18.97
C PHE A 284 5.59 9.29 -20.28
N GLU A 285 4.39 8.69 -20.30
CA GLU A 285 3.89 8.08 -21.52
C GLU A 285 3.49 9.15 -22.51
N TRP A 286 3.88 8.98 -23.77
CA TRP A 286 3.55 9.91 -24.84
C TRP A 286 2.77 9.22 -25.94
N TYR A 287 1.87 9.96 -26.57
CA TYR A 287 0.91 9.46 -27.54
C TYR A 287 1.17 10.07 -28.91
N SER A 288 0.88 9.32 -29.96
CA SER A 288 0.70 9.91 -31.29
C SER A 288 -0.55 10.81 -31.33
N ASN A 289 -0.69 11.58 -32.40
CA ASN A 289 -1.82 12.48 -32.63
C ASN A 289 -2.35 12.31 -34.05
N GLU A 290 -3.45 13.00 -34.38
CA GLU A 290 -4.08 12.91 -35.71
C GLU A 290 -3.19 13.44 -36.85
N ALA A 291 -2.20 14.29 -36.53
CA ALA A 291 -1.24 14.81 -37.50
C ALA A 291 -0.18 13.76 -37.89
N GLY A 292 0.00 12.69 -37.11
CA GLY A 292 1.03 11.68 -37.35
C GLY A 292 2.45 12.20 -37.10
N GLU A 293 2.61 13.35 -36.47
CA GLU A 293 3.91 13.96 -36.16
C GLU A 293 3.81 14.93 -35.00
N GLY A 294 4.95 15.19 -34.37
CA GLY A 294 5.04 16.20 -33.34
C GLY A 294 6.21 16.02 -32.40
N LYS A 295 6.13 16.75 -31.30
CA LYS A 295 7.17 16.80 -30.27
C LYS A 295 6.59 16.70 -28.87
N PHE A 296 7.41 16.25 -27.93
CA PHE A 296 7.11 16.27 -26.50
C PHE A 296 8.34 16.72 -25.71
N LYS A 297 8.11 17.35 -24.57
CA LYS A 297 9.18 17.80 -23.68
C LYS A 297 8.78 17.77 -22.22
N TRP A 298 9.69 17.29 -21.37
CA TRP A 298 9.53 17.26 -19.92
C TRP A 298 10.88 17.22 -19.20
N SER A 299 10.88 17.56 -17.91
CA SER A 299 12.03 17.46 -17.02
C SER A 299 11.69 16.61 -15.79
N LEU A 300 12.63 15.79 -15.36
CA LEU A 300 12.60 15.11 -14.06
C LEU A 300 13.75 15.65 -13.20
N TYR A 301 13.44 16.09 -11.98
CA TYR A 301 14.41 16.67 -11.04
C TYR A 301 14.71 15.74 -9.88
N GLU A 302 13.73 14.96 -9.43
CA GLU A 302 13.87 14.09 -8.26
C GLU A 302 13.00 12.84 -8.41
N VAL A 303 13.54 11.71 -8.00
CA VAL A 303 12.76 10.54 -7.56
C VAL A 303 13.35 10.05 -6.24
N SER A 304 12.51 9.88 -5.23
CA SER A 304 12.94 9.38 -3.93
C SER A 304 11.84 8.57 -3.24
N PHE A 305 12.20 7.79 -2.24
CA PHE A 305 11.25 7.19 -1.30
C PHE A 305 11.49 7.76 0.09
N LEU A 306 10.41 8.02 0.82
CA LEU A 306 10.46 8.12 2.28
C LEU A 306 9.94 6.81 2.86
N VAL A 307 10.81 6.06 3.53
CA VAL A 307 10.51 4.74 4.10
C VAL A 307 10.33 4.88 5.61
N GLY A 308 9.14 4.55 6.09
CA GLY A 308 8.83 4.43 7.51
C GLY A 308 9.08 3.00 8.03
N ALA A 309 9.13 2.81 9.34
CA ALA A 309 9.19 1.45 9.88
C ALA A 309 7.84 0.77 9.68
N ASN A 310 7.88 -0.55 9.46
CA ASN A 310 6.74 -1.41 9.67
C ASN A 310 6.28 -1.26 11.14
N VAL A 311 5.17 -0.57 11.39
CA VAL A 311 4.45 -0.74 12.65
C VAL A 311 3.17 -1.49 12.33
N ILE A 312 3.33 -2.79 12.15
CA ILE A 312 2.22 -3.73 12.10
C ILE A 312 2.06 -4.28 13.52
N GLU A 313 1.23 -3.64 14.35
CA GLU A 313 0.78 -4.23 15.61
C GLU A 313 -0.50 -5.04 15.37
N THR A 314 -0.36 -6.31 15.03
CA THR A 314 -1.49 -7.24 14.93
C THR A 314 -1.98 -7.59 16.33
N THR A 315 -3.02 -6.90 16.81
CA THR A 315 -3.66 -7.25 18.09
C THR A 315 -4.74 -8.29 17.86
N LYS A 316 -4.42 -9.58 18.08
CA LYS A 316 -5.40 -10.66 18.02
C LYS A 316 -6.31 -10.62 19.26
N THR A 317 -7.53 -10.13 19.12
CA THR A 317 -8.52 -10.16 20.20
C THR A 317 -9.30 -11.47 20.16
N VAL A 318 -8.98 -12.40 21.07
CA VAL A 318 -9.74 -13.65 21.20
C VAL A 318 -10.93 -13.41 22.13
N THR A 319 -12.11 -13.18 21.56
CA THR A 319 -13.35 -13.06 22.34
C THR A 319 -13.89 -14.45 22.65
N LYS A 320 -13.61 -14.98 23.85
CA LYS A 320 -14.16 -16.27 24.28
C LYS A 320 -15.58 -16.07 24.84
N ALA A 321 -16.60 -16.39 24.04
CA ALA A 321 -17.96 -16.46 24.54
C ALA A 321 -18.06 -17.63 25.55
N THR A 322 -18.34 -17.31 26.83
CA THR A 322 -18.59 -18.33 27.84
C THR A 322 -20.09 -18.53 27.94
N THR A 323 -20.62 -19.57 27.30
CA THR A 323 -22.03 -19.96 27.47
C THR A 323 -22.19 -20.65 28.83
N ILE A 324 -22.82 -19.97 29.78
CA ILE A 324 -23.19 -20.58 31.07
C ILE A 324 -24.51 -21.31 30.86
N THR A 325 -24.47 -22.65 30.80
CA THR A 325 -25.69 -23.46 30.80
C THR A 325 -26.15 -23.66 32.24
N THR A 326 -27.13 -22.87 32.67
CA THR A 326 -27.79 -23.09 33.96
C THR A 326 -28.76 -24.26 33.81
N ILE A 327 -28.44 -25.41 34.40
CA ILE A 327 -29.33 -26.56 34.47
C ILE A 327 -30.17 -26.41 35.74
N GLU A 328 -31.40 -25.91 35.62
CA GLU A 328 -32.38 -26.02 36.70
C GLU A 328 -33.01 -27.42 36.66
N PRO A 329 -32.89 -28.23 37.73
CA PRO A 329 -33.53 -29.54 37.76
C PRO A 329 -35.04 -29.35 37.99
N THR A 330 -35.85 -29.44 36.93
CA THR A 330 -37.31 -29.53 37.07
C THR A 330 -37.68 -30.97 37.41
N THR A 331 -38.15 -31.21 38.64
CA THR A 331 -38.67 -32.52 39.04
C THR A 331 -40.19 -32.50 38.85
N VAL A 332 -40.71 -33.21 37.85
CA VAL A 332 -42.15 -33.37 37.63
C VAL A 332 -42.55 -34.76 38.07
N THR A 333 -43.43 -34.86 39.08
CA THR A 333 -44.04 -36.11 39.51
C THR A 333 -45.53 -36.03 39.18
N THR A 334 -45.95 -36.69 38.11
CA THR A 334 -47.37 -36.78 37.72
C THR A 334 -47.77 -38.24 37.58
N VAL A 335 -48.98 -38.57 38.06
CA VAL A 335 -49.53 -39.94 38.09
C VAL A 335 -50.58 -40.16 36.99
N GLU A 336 -50.75 -39.19 36.09
CA GLU A 336 -51.65 -39.26 34.93
C GLU A 336 -50.99 -38.63 33.68
N PRO A 337 -51.36 -39.09 32.47
CA PRO A 337 -50.80 -38.58 31.22
C PRO A 337 -51.22 -37.12 31.04
N THR A 338 -50.31 -36.20 31.37
CA THR A 338 -50.50 -34.76 31.20
C THR A 338 -49.54 -34.30 30.11
N THR A 339 -50.06 -33.61 29.09
CA THR A 339 -49.25 -32.95 28.06
C THR A 339 -48.48 -31.80 28.73
N VAL A 340 -47.16 -31.92 28.85
CA VAL A 340 -46.31 -30.85 29.39
C VAL A 340 -45.83 -29.98 28.23
N THR A 341 -46.40 -28.79 28.11
CA THR A 341 -45.89 -27.75 27.19
C THR A 341 -44.84 -26.93 27.92
N ILE A 342 -43.56 -27.08 27.55
CA ILE A 342 -42.47 -26.27 28.09
C ILE A 342 -42.33 -25.02 27.22
N THR A 343 -42.79 -23.89 27.73
CA THR A 343 -42.62 -22.58 27.08
C THR A 343 -41.38 -21.91 27.67
N SER A 344 -40.25 -21.93 26.97
CA SER A 344 -39.08 -21.15 27.38
C SER A 344 -39.25 -19.70 26.94
N VAL A 345 -39.43 -18.79 27.89
CA VAL A 345 -39.40 -17.34 27.63
C VAL A 345 -37.93 -16.91 27.66
N PRO A 346 -37.35 -16.39 26.55
CA PRO A 346 -35.97 -15.88 26.59
C PRO A 346 -35.90 -14.67 27.54
N PRO A 347 -34.81 -14.53 28.32
CA PRO A 347 -34.64 -13.38 29.20
C PRO A 347 -34.58 -12.07 28.39
N PRO A 348 -35.01 -10.94 28.97
CA PRO A 348 -34.98 -9.64 28.30
C PRO A 348 -33.54 -9.24 27.95
N VAL A 349 -33.25 -9.11 26.66
CA VAL A 349 -31.97 -8.59 26.16
C VAL A 349 -32.01 -7.08 26.29
N THR A 350 -31.21 -6.52 27.21
CA THR A 350 -31.02 -5.06 27.32
C THR A 350 -29.92 -4.65 26.35
N VAL A 351 -30.31 -4.16 25.17
CA VAL A 351 -29.37 -3.66 24.16
C VAL A 351 -29.01 -2.22 24.50
N THR A 352 -27.76 -1.98 24.91
CA THR A 352 -27.21 -0.63 25.04
C THR A 352 -26.11 -0.47 24.00
N SER A 353 -26.46 -0.12 22.76
CA SER A 353 -25.48 0.27 21.75
C SER A 353 -26.12 1.08 20.62
N ILE A 354 -25.37 2.07 20.14
CA ILE A 354 -25.71 3.00 19.05
C ILE A 354 -24.82 2.63 17.85
N GLU A 355 -25.04 1.45 17.26
CA GLU A 355 -24.46 1.08 15.97
C GLU A 355 -25.30 -0.03 15.33
N PRO A 356 -25.61 0.03 14.02
CA PRO A 356 -26.50 -0.95 13.38
C PRO A 356 -25.82 -2.32 13.28
N GLN A 357 -26.25 -3.28 14.10
CA GLN A 357 -25.88 -4.69 13.93
C GLN A 357 -26.77 -5.40 12.90
N PRO A 358 -26.23 -6.40 12.17
CA PRO A 358 -27.02 -7.22 11.25
C PRO A 358 -28.07 -8.06 12.00
N PRO A 359 -29.16 -8.45 11.31
CA PRO A 359 -30.29 -9.15 11.93
C PRO A 359 -29.88 -10.50 12.53
N VAL A 360 -30.27 -10.74 13.77
CA VAL A 360 -30.09 -12.02 14.46
C VAL A 360 -31.18 -12.99 14.00
N THR A 361 -30.80 -14.07 13.33
CA THR A 361 -31.70 -15.17 12.95
C THR A 361 -31.89 -16.11 14.14
N VAL A 362 -33.11 -16.18 14.69
CA VAL A 362 -33.47 -17.14 15.74
C VAL A 362 -34.07 -18.38 15.07
N THR A 363 -33.40 -19.52 15.19
CA THR A 363 -33.92 -20.81 14.71
C THR A 363 -34.72 -21.49 15.80
N THR A 364 -36.04 -21.53 15.67
CA THR A 364 -36.94 -22.24 16.58
C THR A 364 -37.01 -23.72 16.19
N VAL A 365 -36.56 -24.61 17.08
CA VAL A 365 -36.65 -26.06 16.85
C VAL A 365 -38.04 -26.55 17.22
N ALA A 366 -38.68 -27.32 16.35
CA ALA A 366 -40.03 -27.83 16.56
C ALA A 366 -40.09 -28.80 17.77
N PRO A 367 -41.16 -28.75 18.59
CA PRO A 367 -41.28 -29.64 19.73
C PRO A 367 -41.43 -31.10 19.29
N THR A 368 -40.70 -31.99 19.94
CA THR A 368 -40.78 -33.44 19.72
C THR A 368 -41.86 -34.02 20.62
N THR A 369 -42.90 -34.63 20.05
CA THR A 369 -43.95 -35.31 20.81
C THR A 369 -43.48 -36.72 21.18
N ILE A 370 -43.37 -37.02 22.48
CA ILE A 370 -43.09 -38.38 22.97
C ILE A 370 -44.38 -38.93 23.56
N THR A 371 -44.91 -40.00 22.97
CA THR A 371 -46.08 -40.72 23.48
C THR A 371 -45.59 -42.02 24.15
N SER A 372 -45.67 -42.14 25.47
CA SER A 372 -45.49 -43.42 26.15
C SER A 372 -46.41 -43.56 27.37
N VAL A 373 -46.78 -44.81 27.66
CA VAL A 373 -47.57 -45.29 28.81
C VAL A 373 -46.75 -46.39 29.53
N PRO A 374 -47.12 -46.82 30.75
CA PRO A 374 -46.35 -46.77 32.00
C PRO A 374 -45.29 -47.90 32.15
N PRO A 375 -44.26 -47.81 33.04
CA PRO A 375 -44.28 -47.33 34.45
C PRO A 375 -43.44 -46.04 34.65
N PRO A 376 -43.31 -45.45 35.86
CA PRO A 376 -42.69 -44.12 36.00
C PRO A 376 -41.21 -44.18 35.63
N VAL A 377 -40.87 -43.57 34.49
CA VAL A 377 -39.49 -43.39 34.05
C VAL A 377 -39.06 -41.98 34.44
N THR A 378 -38.04 -41.88 35.30
CA THR A 378 -37.35 -40.61 35.53
C THR A 378 -36.53 -40.28 34.29
N VAL A 379 -37.03 -39.37 33.44
CA VAL A 379 -36.31 -38.90 32.25
C VAL A 379 -35.39 -37.76 32.68
N THR A 380 -34.07 -38.01 32.68
CA THR A 380 -33.06 -36.95 32.81
C THR A 380 -32.60 -36.58 31.41
N SER A 381 -33.10 -35.48 30.85
CA SER A 381 -32.64 -34.96 29.57
C SER A 381 -31.41 -34.07 29.77
N VAL A 382 -30.24 -34.59 29.41
CA VAL A 382 -29.01 -33.78 29.35
C VAL A 382 -28.86 -33.26 27.93
N SER A 383 -29.11 -31.97 27.72
CA SER A 383 -28.85 -31.30 26.45
C SER A 383 -27.43 -30.72 26.48
N THR A 384 -26.50 -31.35 25.75
CA THR A 384 -25.17 -30.78 25.49
C THR A 384 -25.19 -30.12 24.12
N LEU A 385 -25.22 -28.78 24.08
CA LEU A 385 -25.01 -28.05 22.83
C LEU A 385 -23.51 -27.95 22.53
N PRO A 386 -23.08 -28.14 21.26
CA PRO A 386 -21.69 -27.90 20.87
C PRO A 386 -21.33 -26.41 21.03
N VAL A 387 -20.18 -26.15 21.65
CA VAL A 387 -19.62 -24.79 21.74
C VAL A 387 -18.94 -24.49 20.40
N THR A 388 -19.50 -23.55 19.64
CA THR A 388 -18.86 -23.01 18.45
C THR A 388 -18.02 -21.81 18.85
N GLU A 389 -16.69 -21.90 18.69
CA GLU A 389 -15.80 -20.76 18.89
C GLU A 389 -15.80 -19.89 17.63
N THR A 390 -16.18 -18.62 17.75
CA THR A 390 -16.02 -17.63 16.67
C THR A 390 -14.79 -16.79 16.94
N ILE A 391 -13.80 -16.85 16.06
CA ILE A 391 -12.60 -16.02 16.13
C ILE A 391 -12.84 -14.81 15.21
N THR A 392 -12.89 -13.61 15.78
CA THR A 392 -12.94 -12.36 15.02
C THR A 392 -11.54 -11.75 15.02
N GLU A 393 -10.95 -11.60 13.84
CA GLU A 393 -9.68 -10.91 13.66
C GLU A 393 -9.96 -9.44 13.34
N THR A 394 -9.33 -8.52 14.08
CA THR A 394 -9.51 -7.07 13.87
C THR A 394 -8.14 -6.43 13.74
N THR A 395 -7.83 -5.94 12.55
CA THR A 395 -6.59 -5.22 12.28
C THR A 395 -6.79 -3.75 12.67
N LYS A 396 -6.08 -3.27 13.68
CA LYS A 396 -5.97 -1.84 13.98
C LYS A 396 -4.60 -1.35 13.52
N VAL A 397 -4.59 -0.36 12.63
CA VAL A 397 -3.38 0.35 12.23
C VAL A 397 -3.15 1.46 13.26
N ARG A 398 -2.05 1.38 14.04
CA ARG A 398 -1.64 2.48 14.92
C ARG A 398 -0.57 3.27 14.20
N GLU A 399 -0.86 4.52 13.85
CA GLU A 399 0.18 5.46 13.44
C GLU A 399 1.16 5.65 14.60
N VAL A 400 2.45 5.54 14.32
CA VAL A 400 3.48 5.92 15.29
C VAL A 400 3.36 7.41 15.50
N ASP A 401 2.93 7.81 16.69
CA ASP A 401 2.93 9.20 17.10
C ASP A 401 4.39 9.67 17.27
N TRP A 402 4.91 10.26 16.18
CA TRP A 402 6.26 10.82 16.06
C TRP A 402 6.59 11.85 17.16
N SER A 403 5.59 12.37 17.86
CA SER A 403 5.82 13.23 19.02
C SER A 403 6.58 12.52 20.13
N THR A 404 6.37 11.21 20.31
CA THR A 404 7.02 10.42 21.38
C THR A 404 8.52 10.24 21.12
N THR A 405 8.90 9.96 19.87
CA THR A 405 10.30 9.81 19.47
C THR A 405 11.05 11.15 19.53
N ALA A 406 10.39 12.25 19.15
CA ALA A 406 10.93 13.60 19.30
C ALA A 406 11.14 13.96 20.78
N VAL A 407 10.21 13.59 21.68
CA VAL A 407 10.33 13.82 23.13
C VAL A 407 11.52 13.05 23.71
N VAL A 408 11.75 11.79 23.33
CA VAL A 408 12.91 11.02 23.79
C VAL A 408 14.23 11.66 23.32
N GLY A 409 14.28 12.13 22.07
CA GLY A 409 15.44 12.87 21.54
C GLY A 409 15.74 14.16 22.33
N VAL A 410 14.71 14.93 22.66
CA VAL A 410 14.83 16.15 23.47
C VAL A 410 15.28 15.84 24.89
N VAL A 411 14.74 14.79 25.53
CA VAL A 411 15.14 14.39 26.89
C VAL A 411 16.61 13.96 26.94
N LEU A 412 17.08 13.16 25.98
CA LEU A 412 18.50 12.76 25.91
C LEU A 412 19.43 13.96 25.70
N LEU A 413 19.04 14.92 24.86
CA LEU A 413 19.78 16.17 24.66
C LEU A 413 19.88 16.98 25.95
N LEU A 414 18.76 17.14 26.67
CA LEU A 414 18.70 17.89 27.93
C LEU A 414 19.52 17.21 29.04
N VAL A 415 19.51 15.88 29.12
CA VAL A 415 20.35 15.12 30.07
C VAL A 415 21.83 15.30 29.71
N GLY A 416 22.21 15.23 28.44
CA GLY A 416 23.57 15.49 27.99
C GLY A 416 24.07 16.90 28.36
N LEU A 417 23.23 17.92 28.15
CA LEU A 417 23.53 19.30 28.54
C LEU A 417 23.65 19.46 30.07
N GLY A 418 22.77 18.83 30.84
CA GLY A 418 22.83 18.83 32.30
C GLY A 418 24.12 18.23 32.85
N ILE A 419 24.56 17.09 32.30
CA ILE A 419 25.83 16.45 32.66
C ILE A 419 27.02 17.34 32.30
N GLY A 420 27.00 17.96 31.11
CA GLY A 420 28.05 18.89 30.67
C GLY A 420 28.19 20.12 31.58
N MET A 421 27.08 20.63 32.11
CA MET A 421 27.09 21.75 33.06
C MET A 421 27.61 21.36 34.45
N VAL A 422 27.31 20.16 34.93
CA VAL A 422 27.78 19.65 36.24
C VAL A 422 29.27 19.29 36.19
N LEU A 423 29.77 18.83 35.04
CA LEU A 423 31.18 18.48 34.85
C LEU A 423 32.07 19.67 34.48
N LYS A 424 31.53 20.89 34.38
CA LYS A 424 32.35 22.08 34.13
C LYS A 424 33.37 22.22 35.26
N PRO A 425 34.68 22.06 35.00
CA PRO A 425 35.68 22.07 36.06
C PRO A 425 35.64 23.42 36.75
N ARG A 426 35.39 23.43 38.06
CA ARG A 426 35.63 24.61 38.88
C ARG A 426 37.12 24.90 38.78
N VAL A 427 37.47 25.85 37.93
CA VAL A 427 38.79 26.48 37.92
C VAL A 427 38.95 27.10 39.30
N LEU A 428 39.66 26.41 40.18
CA LEU A 428 40.10 26.93 41.46
C LEU A 428 41.03 28.11 41.16
N LYS A 429 40.60 29.31 41.53
CA LYS A 429 41.50 30.44 41.71
C LYS A 429 42.19 30.32 43.06
#